data_AF-X1SSJ3-F1
#
_entry.id   AF-X1SSJ3-F1
#
_cell.length_a   1.000
_cell.length_b   1.000
_cell.length_c   1.000
_cell.angle_alpha   90.00
_cell.angle_beta   90.00
_cell.angle_gamma   90.00
#
_symmetry.space_group_name_H-M   'P 1'
#
loop_
_entity.id
_entity.type
_entity.pdbx_description
1 polymer ?
#
loop_
_entity_poly.entity_id
_entity_poly.type
_entity_poly.pdbx_seq_one_letter_code
_entity_poly.pdbx_strand_id
1 'polypeptide(L)' 'IRYVSNNADIFRAGITEIDKSIKKGDILQIVDENNHRAIAVGKAMYDAKEMESMNEGKVIKNLLCVKSKVWNFIKHF' A
#
# COMPACT_ATOMS: atom_id res chain seq x y z
N ILE A 1 11.02 -5.76 -2.81
CA ILE A 1 9.64 -6.16 -2.37
C ILE A 1 9.63 -7.11 -1.14
N ARG A 2 10.65 -7.09 -0.25
CA ARG A 2 10.75 -8.09 0.84
C ARG A 2 9.90 -7.77 2.09
N TYR A 3 9.39 -6.54 2.24
CA TYR A 3 8.85 -6.03 3.52
C TYR A 3 7.32 -5.83 3.60
N VAL A 4 6.56 -5.83 2.49
CA VAL A 4 5.07 -5.77 2.51
C VAL A 4 4.44 -7.13 2.93
N SER A 5 5.29 -8.07 3.31
CA SER A 5 4.98 -9.50 3.43
C SER A 5 4.34 -9.95 4.74
N ASN A 6 4.28 -9.10 5.78
CA ASN A 6 3.85 -9.48 7.13
C ASN A 6 2.79 -8.53 7.72
N ASN A 7 1.76 -8.15 6.95
CA ASN A 7 0.76 -7.14 7.39
C ASN A 7 1.37 -5.81 7.85
N ALA A 8 2.63 -5.54 7.46
CA ALA A 8 3.29 -4.29 7.80
C ALA A 8 2.58 -3.14 7.11
N ASP A 9 2.38 -2.05 7.83
CA ASP A 9 1.93 -0.80 7.24
C ASP A 9 2.96 -0.29 6.21
N ILE A 10 2.51 0.61 5.35
CA ILE A 10 3.34 1.11 4.25
C ILE A 10 3.89 2.46 4.65
N PHE A 11 5.22 2.53 4.61
CA PHE A 11 6.00 3.70 4.97
C PHE A 11 6.34 4.50 3.72
N ARG A 12 6.44 5.82 3.89
CA ARG A 12 6.73 6.77 2.82
C ARG A 12 8.01 6.45 2.05
N ALA A 13 9.05 6.01 2.77
CA ALA A 13 10.34 5.63 2.20
C ALA A 13 10.28 4.45 1.21
N GLY A 14 9.21 3.65 1.26
CA GLY A 14 9.00 2.52 0.36
C GLY A 14 8.10 2.81 -0.84
N ILE A 15 7.68 4.08 -1.03
CA ILE A 15 6.77 4.49 -2.11
C ILE A 15 7.56 5.31 -3.14
N THR A 16 7.55 4.85 -4.38
CA THR A 16 8.24 5.50 -5.50
C THR A 16 7.33 6.41 -6.31
N GLU A 17 6.03 6.13 -6.34
CA GLU A 17 5.02 6.94 -7.04
C GLU A 17 3.70 7.01 -6.25
N ILE A 18 3.01 8.14 -6.33
CA ILE A 18 1.73 8.40 -5.66
C ILE A 18 0.77 9.01 -6.70
N ASP A 19 -0.44 8.46 -6.81
CA ASP A 19 -1.50 9.07 -7.60
C ASP A 19 -1.99 10.36 -6.91
N LYS A 20 -1.91 11.49 -7.61
CA LYS A 20 -2.25 12.82 -7.10
C LYS A 20 -3.73 12.99 -6.74
N SER A 21 -4.60 12.10 -7.21
CA SER A 21 -6.02 12.11 -6.88
C SER A 21 -6.33 11.57 -5.48
N ILE A 22 -5.40 10.81 -4.87
CA ILE A 22 -5.61 10.14 -3.58
C ILE A 22 -5.99 11.13 -2.49
N LYS A 23 -7.07 10.80 -1.78
CA LYS A 23 -7.53 11.50 -0.58
C LYS A 23 -7.34 10.67 0.67
N LYS A 24 -7.21 11.36 1.79
CA LYS A 24 -7.18 10.75 3.12
C LYS A 24 -8.41 9.87 3.32
N GLY A 25 -8.17 8.62 3.69
CA GLY A 25 -9.21 7.62 3.93
C GLY A 25 -9.57 6.74 2.74
N ASP A 26 -9.07 7.04 1.53
CA ASP A 26 -9.31 6.22 0.35
C ASP A 26 -8.74 4.80 0.51
N ILE A 27 -9.39 3.86 -0.17
CA ILE A 27 -8.89 2.50 -0.31
C ILE A 27 -7.97 2.46 -1.52
N LEU A 28 -6.73 2.06 -1.28
CA LEU A 28 -5.65 2.09 -2.26
C LEU A 28 -5.22 0.69 -2.63
N GLN A 29 -4.96 0.49 -3.92
CA GLN A 29 -4.18 -0.63 -4.40
C GLN A 29 -2.69 -0.26 -4.35
N ILE A 30 -1.88 -1.16 -3.82
CA ILE A 30 -0.43 -0.99 -3.77
C ILE A 30 0.19 -1.95 -4.78
N VAL A 31 0.95 -1.38 -5.70
CA VAL A 31 1.52 -2.06 -6.85
C VAL A 31 3.03 -2.12 -6.71
N ASP A 32 3.61 -3.25 -7.07
CA ASP A 32 5.05 -3.39 -7.25
C ASP A 32 5.46 -2.78 -8.59
N GLU A 33 6.28 -1.74 -8.56
CA GLU A 33 6.77 -1.00 -9.75
C GLU A 33 7.44 -1.91 -10.79
N ASN A 34 8.14 -2.96 -10.35
CA ASN A 34 8.94 -3.80 -11.27
C ASN A 34 8.04 -4.79 -12.02
N ASN A 35 7.03 -5.31 -11.33
CA ASN A 35 6.18 -6.39 -11.83
C ASN A 35 4.80 -5.89 -12.27
N HIS A 36 4.46 -4.63 -12.02
CA HIS A 36 3.15 -4.02 -12.27
C HIS A 36 1.99 -4.84 -11.69
N ARG A 37 2.22 -5.51 -10.55
CA ARG A 37 1.25 -6.38 -9.88
C ARG A 37 0.82 -5.82 -8.54
N ALA A 38 -0.47 -5.96 -8.25
CA ALA A 38 -1.02 -5.67 -6.93
C ALA A 38 -0.36 -6.57 -5.88
N ILE A 39 0.20 -5.97 -4.84
CA ILE A 39 0.83 -6.68 -3.72
C ILE A 39 0.10 -6.47 -2.38
N ALA A 40 -0.67 -5.39 -2.27
CA ALA A 40 -1.48 -5.11 -1.10
C ALA A 40 -2.66 -4.18 -1.42
N VAL A 41 -3.60 -4.12 -0.48
CA VAL A 41 -4.67 -3.14 -0.38
C VAL A 41 -4.52 -2.44 0.96
N GLY A 42 -4.64 -1.12 0.96
CA GLY A 42 -4.44 -0.29 2.14
C GLY A 42 -5.44 0.86 2.22
N LYS A 43 -5.43 1.57 3.35
CA LYS A 43 -6.19 2.80 3.57
C LYS A 43 -5.24 3.99 3.68
N ALA A 44 -5.46 5.02 2.86
CA ALA A 44 -4.71 6.26 2.92
C ALA A 44 -4.87 6.93 4.29
N MET A 45 -3.76 7.32 4.92
CA MET A 45 -3.80 8.09 6.18
C MET A 45 -3.74 9.60 5.98
N TYR A 46 -3.29 10.01 4.79
CA TYR A 46 -3.08 11.38 4.35
C TYR A 46 -3.56 11.49 2.90
N ASP A 47 -3.70 12.70 2.37
CA ASP A 47 -3.87 12.89 0.93
C ASP A 47 -2.54 12.79 0.16
N ALA A 48 -2.61 12.75 -1.17
CA ALA A 48 -1.41 12.60 -2.01
C ALA A 48 -0.35 13.67 -1.75
N LYS A 49 -0.77 14.94 -1.60
CA LYS A 49 0.15 16.07 -1.44
C LYS A 49 0.84 16.02 -0.08
N GLU A 50 0.11 15.68 0.96
CA GLU A 50 0.66 15.42 2.28
C GLU A 50 1.68 14.28 2.23
N MET A 51 1.33 13.13 1.64
CA MET A 51 2.25 11.98 1.52
C MET A 51 3.52 12.35 0.75
N GLU A 52 3.42 13.07 -0.37
CA GLU A 52 4.58 13.51 -1.15
C GLU A 52 5.52 14.42 -0.35
N SER A 53 4.98 15.28 0.51
CA SER A 53 5.74 16.21 1.36
C SER A 53 6.44 15.55 2.55
N MET A 54 6.07 14.31 2.89
CA MET A 54 6.67 13.56 3.98
C MET A 54 7.98 12.91 3.53
N ASN A 55 9.00 12.97 4.39
CA ASN A 55 10.27 12.27 4.14
C ASN A 55 10.31 10.88 4.80
N GLU A 56 9.51 10.66 5.84
CA GLU A 56 9.49 9.42 6.61
C GLU A 56 8.12 9.17 7.25
N GLY A 57 7.99 8.01 7.88
CA GLY A 57 6.78 7.64 8.61
C GLY A 57 5.79 6.82 7.79
N LYS A 58 4.79 6.32 8.51
CA LYS A 58 3.69 5.49 7.98
C LYS A 58 2.67 6.37 7.28
N VAL A 59 2.30 6.03 6.06
CA VAL A 59 1.38 6.84 5.22
C VAL A 59 0.15 6.08 4.72
N ILE A 60 0.23 4.75 4.67
CA ILE A 60 -0.91 3.91 4.31
C ILE A 60 -1.02 2.79 5.35
N LYS A 61 -2.22 2.62 5.91
CA LYS A 61 -2.53 1.49 6.79
C LYS A 61 -2.77 0.25 5.94
N ASN A 62 -2.05 -0.84 6.20
CA ASN A 62 -2.24 -2.08 5.45
C ASN A 62 -3.56 -2.76 5.87
N LEU A 63 -4.34 -3.21 4.90
CA LEU A 63 -5.60 -3.94 5.12
C LEU A 63 -5.48 -5.40 4.70
N LEU A 64 -4.83 -5.66 3.57
CA LEU A 64 -4.70 -6.98 2.99
C LEU A 64 -3.43 -7.04 2.14
N CYS A 65 -2.67 -8.14 2.21
CA CYS A 65 -1.55 -8.35 1.29
C CYS A 65 -1.57 -9.74 0.65
N VAL A 66 -0.80 -9.92 -0.42
CA VAL A 66 -0.73 -11.17 -1.20
C VAL A 66 -0.30 -12.41 -0.38
N LYS A 67 0.33 -12.21 0.78
CA LYS A 67 0.72 -13.31 1.70
C LYS A 67 -0.27 -13.55 2.83
N SER A 68 -1.33 -12.76 2.93
CA SER A 68 -2.37 -12.95 3.93
C SER A 68 -3.18 -14.22 3.65
N LYS A 69 -3.71 -14.84 4.71
CA LYS A 69 -4.60 -16.01 4.59
C LYS A 69 -5.83 -15.72 3.75
N VAL A 70 -6.40 -14.52 3.89
CA VAL A 70 -7.59 -14.08 3.15
C VAL A 70 -7.29 -13.96 1.65
N TRP A 71 -6.15 -13.38 1.26
CA TRP A 71 -5.76 -13.32 -0.14
C TRP A 71 -5.58 -14.73 -0.73
N ASN A 72 -4.94 -15.63 0.02
CA ASN A 72 -4.77 -17.01 -0.41
C ASN A 72 -6.11 -17.74 -0.55
N PHE A 73 -7.04 -17.53 0.38
CA PHE A 73 -8.39 -18.08 0.31
C PHE A 73 -9.13 -17.63 -0.96
N ILE A 74 -9.10 -16.32 -1.28
CA ILE A 74 -9.77 -15.77 -2.47
C ILE A 74 -9.18 -16.34 -3.77
N LYS A 75 -7.89 -16.66 -3.82
CA LYS A 75 -7.26 -17.27 -5.01
C LYS A 75 -7.75 -18.69 -5.34
N HIS A 76 -8.31 -19.38 -4.35
CA HIS A 76 -8.72 -20.78 -4.46
C HIS A 76 -10.24 -20.98 -4.41
N PHE A 77 -10.99 -19.87 -4.32
CA PHE A 77 -12.43 -19.82 -4.57
C PHE A 77 -12.69 -19.43 -6.02
#